data_AF-W4QAY5-F1
#
_entry.id   AF-W4QAY5-F1
#
_cell.length_a   1.000
_cell.length_b   1.000
_cell.length_c   1.000
_cell.angle_alpha   90.00
_cell.angle_beta   90.00
_cell.angle_gamma   90.00
#
_symmetry.space_group_name_H-M   'P 1'
#
loop_
_entity.id
_entity.type
_entity.pdbx_description
1 polymer ?
#
loop_
_entity_poly.entity_id
_entity_poly.type
_entity_poly.pdbx_seq_one_letter_code
_entity_poly.pdbx_strand_id
1 'polypeptide(L)' 'MKIDILTLFPEMFDGVFETSILKKAQQAGIVSLNTINYRQFANDKHQKVDDYPYGGGAGMVLKPQLFLMQSSM' A
#
# COMPACT_ATOMS: atom_id res chain seq x y z
N MET A 1 13.18 -11.59 -7.45
CA MET A 1 12.77 -10.17 -7.52
C MET A 1 11.78 -9.88 -6.39
N LYS A 2 11.82 -8.72 -5.73
CA LYS A 2 10.85 -8.34 -4.69
C LYS A 2 10.08 -7.09 -5.15
N ILE A 3 8.75 -7.12 -5.04
CA ILE A 3 7.88 -6.00 -5.38
C ILE A 3 6.91 -5.82 -4.20
N ASP A 4 6.97 -4.64 -3.60
CA ASP A 4 6.07 -4.23 -2.52
C ASP A 4 5.14 -3.13 -3.06
N ILE A 5 3.83 -3.33 -2.91
CA ILE A 5 2.79 -2.42 -3.40
C ILE A 5 2.14 -1.72 -2.22
N LEU A 6 2.38 -0.43 -2.11
CA LEU A 6 1.71 0.42 -1.12
C LEU A 6 0.30 0.76 -1.59
N THR A 7 -0.71 0.38 -0.83
CA THR A 7 -2.11 0.56 -1.22
C THR A 7 -3.02 0.77 0.00
N LEU A 8 -4.18 1.36 -0.23
CA LEU A 8 -5.29 1.39 0.72
C LEU A 8 -6.24 0.20 0.54
N PHE A 9 -6.05 -0.66 -0.45
CA PHE A 9 -6.96 -1.77 -0.75
C PHE A 9 -6.14 -3.01 -1.10
N PRO A 10 -5.47 -3.64 -0.12
CA PRO A 10 -4.68 -4.84 -0.37
C PRO A 10 -5.50 -5.98 -0.99
N GLU A 11 -6.77 -6.09 -0.62
CA GLU A 11 -7.67 -7.16 -1.04
C GLU A 11 -7.95 -7.15 -2.57
N MET A 12 -7.74 -6.00 -3.23
CA MET A 12 -7.85 -5.90 -4.69
C MET A 12 -6.79 -6.73 -5.42
N PHE A 13 -5.68 -7.06 -4.74
CA PHE A 13 -4.54 -7.74 -5.34
C PHE A 13 -4.55 -9.25 -5.12
N ASP A 14 -5.26 -9.75 -4.10
CA ASP A 14 -5.26 -11.17 -3.74
C ASP A 14 -5.62 -12.06 -4.94
N GLY A 15 -6.69 -11.73 -5.65
CA GLY A 15 -7.11 -12.46 -6.85
C GLY A 15 -6.11 -12.36 -8.01
N VAL A 16 -5.46 -11.21 -8.17
CA VAL A 16 -4.48 -10.99 -9.26
C VAL A 16 -3.22 -11.80 -9.00
N PHE A 17 -2.70 -11.78 -7.77
CA PHE A 17 -1.48 -12.50 -7.39
C PHE A 17 -1.66 -14.01 -7.43
N GLU A 18 -2.86 -14.49 -7.09
CA GLU A 18 -3.16 -15.92 -7.04
C GLU A 18 -3.62 -16.51 -8.39
N THR A 19 -3.51 -15.77 -9.49
CA THR A 19 -3.99 -16.22 -10.80
C THR A 19 -2.86 -16.41 -11.82
N SER A 20 -2.95 -17.52 -12.57
CA SER A 20 -2.16 -17.77 -13.78
C SER A 20 -0.64 -17.63 -13.59
N ILE A 21 0.02 -16.78 -14.40
CA ILE A 21 1.48 -16.64 -14.47
C ILE A 21 2.05 -16.06 -13.18
N LEU A 22 1.34 -15.14 -12.52
CA LEU A 22 1.83 -14.50 -11.29
C LEU A 22 1.95 -15.53 -10.15
N LYS A 23 0.93 -16.36 -9.96
CA LYS A 23 0.97 -17.47 -9.00
C LYS A 23 2.09 -18.45 -9.28
N LYS A 24 2.26 -18.86 -10.55
CA LYS A 24 3.34 -19.78 -10.95
C LYS A 24 4.72 -19.17 -10.68
N ALA A 25 4.90 -17.89 -10.96
CA ALA A 25 6.16 -17.18 -10.73
C ALA A 25 6.49 -17.07 -9.23
N GLN A 26 5.48 -16.83 -8.38
CA GLN A 26 5.61 -16.87 -6.92
C GLN A 26 5.99 -18.27 -6.43
N GLN A 27 5.30 -19.32 -6.90
CA GLN A 27 5.59 -20.72 -6.53
C GLN A 27 6.98 -21.17 -6.96
N ALA A 28 7.47 -20.67 -8.09
CA ALA A 28 8.83 -20.90 -8.58
C ALA A 28 9.89 -20.04 -7.87
N GLY A 29 9.51 -19.16 -6.93
CA GLY A 29 10.43 -18.29 -6.19
C GLY A 29 11.10 -17.19 -7.03
N ILE A 30 10.59 -16.93 -8.25
CA ILE A 30 11.16 -15.95 -9.17
C ILE A 30 10.83 -14.51 -8.72
N VAL A 31 9.64 -14.35 -8.12
CA VAL A 31 9.14 -13.08 -7.60
C VAL A 31 8.47 -13.25 -6.23
N SER A 32 8.66 -12.28 -5.35
CA SER A 32 7.88 -12.07 -4.13
C SER A 32 7.04 -10.81 -4.32
N LEU A 33 5.72 -10.95 -4.23
CA LEU A 33 4.74 -9.88 -4.33
C LEU A 33 4.09 -9.68 -2.97
N ASN A 34 4.16 -8.46 -2.43
CA ASN A 34 3.48 -8.12 -1.16
C ASN A 34 2.66 -6.84 -1.34
N THR A 35 1.52 -6.78 -0.67
CA THR A 35 0.79 -5.53 -0.47
C THR A 35 1.07 -4.99 0.93
N ILE A 36 1.22 -3.68 1.03
CA ILE A 36 1.41 -2.97 2.30
C ILE A 36 0.24 -2.01 2.45
N ASN A 37 -0.56 -2.22 3.50
CA ASN A 37 -1.73 -1.39 3.75
C ASN A 37 -1.32 -0.07 4.40
N TYR A 38 -1.45 1.03 3.68
CA TYR A 38 -1.01 2.35 4.14
C TYR A 38 -1.67 2.80 5.45
N ARG A 39 -2.88 2.30 5.76
CA ARG A 39 -3.58 2.61 7.02
C ARG A 39 -2.84 2.12 8.26
N GLN A 40 -1.99 1.10 8.14
CA GLN A 40 -1.22 0.55 9.26
C GLN A 40 -0.22 1.53 9.85
N PHE A 41 0.17 2.56 9.09
CA PHE A 41 1.09 3.60 9.54
C PHE A 41 0.37 4.81 10.14
N ALA A 42 -0.98 4.82 10.17
CA ALA A 42 -1.74 5.91 10.72
C ALA A 42 -1.77 5.86 12.25
N ASN A 43 -1.23 6.91 12.88
CA ASN A 43 -1.09 7.01 14.33
C ASN A 43 -2.29 7.65 15.04
N ASP A 44 -3.34 8.02 14.31
CA ASP A 44 -4.56 8.56 14.90
C ASP A 44 -5.62 7.47 15.15
N LYS A 45 -6.51 7.74 16.11
CA LYS A 45 -7.58 6.81 16.54
C LYS A 45 -8.49 6.37 15.38
N HIS A 46 -8.57 7.18 14.32
CA HIS A 46 -9.47 6.95 13.19
C HIS A 46 -8.74 6.40 11.96
N GLN A 47 -7.45 6.12 12.08
CA GLN A 47 -6.55 5.69 10.99
C GLN A 47 -6.66 6.58 9.73
N LYS A 48 -6.71 7.91 9.91
CA LYS A 48 -6.87 8.85 8.80
C LYS A 48 -5.58 8.96 8.00
N VAL A 49 -5.67 8.60 6.72
CA VAL A 49 -4.53 8.52 5.79
C VAL A 49 -4.37 9.72 4.87
N ASP A 50 -5.37 10.60 4.83
CA ASP A 50 -5.45 11.74 3.93
C ASP A 50 -5.73 13.04 4.69
N ASP A 51 -5.46 14.17 4.04
CA ASP A 51 -5.81 15.49 4.55
C ASP A 51 -6.11 16.48 3.44
N TYR A 52 -6.64 17.65 3.83
CA TYR A 52 -6.89 18.73 2.90
C TYR A 52 -5.58 19.26 2.29
N PRO A 53 -5.57 19.59 0.98
CA PRO A 53 -4.43 20.23 0.36
C PRO A 53 -4.19 21.62 0.96
N TYR A 54 -2.92 21.96 1.20
CA TYR A 54 -2.54 23.33 1.51
C TYR A 54 -2.85 24.24 0.31
N GLY A 55 -3.35 25.46 0.59
CA GLY A 55 -3.81 26.38 -0.46
C GLY A 55 -5.29 26.20 -0.86
N GLY A 56 -5.97 25.21 -0.29
CA GLY A 56 -7.38 24.91 -0.58
C GLY A 56 -7.57 24.13 -1.88
N GLY A 57 -8.84 24.00 -2.30
CA GLY A 57 -9.25 23.17 -3.45
C GLY A 57 -10.12 21.99 -3.03
N ALA A 58 -10.75 21.34 -4.00
CA ALA A 58 -11.59 20.18 -3.75
C ALA A 58 -10.75 18.89 -3.67
N GLY A 59 -11.16 17.96 -2.81
CA GLY A 59 -10.53 16.66 -2.64
C GLY A 59 -9.58 16.57 -1.45
N MET A 60 -8.90 15.42 -1.36
CA MET A 60 -8.01 15.04 -0.26
C MET A 60 -6.68 14.53 -0.85
N VAL A 61 -5.60 14.69 -0.10
CA VAL A 61 -4.25 14.25 -0.47
C VAL A 61 -3.71 13.31 0.61
N LEU A 62 -3.01 12.25 0.21
CA LEU A 62 -2.38 11.34 1.18
C LEU A 62 -1.36 12.09 2.04
N LYS A 63 -1.41 11.84 3.35
CA LYS A 63 -0.50 12.47 4.31
C LYS A 63 0.93 11.93 4.11
N PRO A 64 1.96 12.77 3.92
CA PRO A 64 3.33 12.31 3.69
C PRO A 64 3.98 11.66 4.93
N GLN A 65 3.54 12.01 6.14
CA GLN A 65 4.11 11.51 7.39
C GLN A 65 4.09 9.97 7.49
N LEU A 66 3.05 9.36 6.93
CA LEU A 66 2.81 7.92 6.98
C LEU A 66 3.83 7.16 6.11
N PHE A 67 4.26 7.77 5.01
CA PHE A 67 5.31 7.24 4.13
C PHE A 67 6.68 7.20 4.83
N LEU A 68 7.02 8.22 5.61
CA LEU A 68 8.30 8.31 6.33
C LEU A 68 8.42 7.29 7.49
N MET A 69 7.29 6.86 8.05
CA MET A 69 7.27 5.82 9.08
C MET A 69 7.62 4.44 8.53
N GLN A 70 7.30 4.17 7.26
CA GLN A 70 7.65 2.91 6.60
C GLN A 70 9.16 2.77 6.38
N SER A 71 9.86 3.85 6.02
CA SER A 71 11.32 3.82 5.81
C SER A 71 12.14 3.67 7.09
N SER A 72 11.49 3.71 8.25
CA SER A 72 12.12 3.58 9.57
C SER A 72 12.02 2.16 10.16
N MET A 73 11.39 1.23 9.43
CA MET A 73 11.27 -0.19 9.74
C MET A 73 11.99 -1.04 8.69
#